data_AF-A0A976PZY3-F1
#
_entry.id   AF-A0A976PZY3-F1
#
_cell.length_a   1.000
_cell.length_b   1.000
_cell.length_c   1.000
_cell.angle_alpha   90.00
_cell.angle_beta   90.00
_cell.angle_gamma   90.00
#
_symmetry.space_group_name_H-M   'P 1'
#
loop_
_entity.id
_entity.type
_entity.pdbx_description
1 polymer ?
#
loop_
_entity_poly.entity_id
_entity_poly.type
_entity_poly.pdbx_seq_one_letter_code
_entity_poly.pdbx_strand_id
1 'polypeptide(L)'
;MVQRLPDQTRAFFLARGFDKESADILGKKGCVFQSIMKNTAEKSATSLIDIDLKLWRMSQPNSSTTGIRLSSDWLKLWQHRGLGKSSQIAFKWSFFPTVQHFQGGDYNWGMTSYGLPPGASFDLTVVWKENGQPHTEILPGIECAQDR
;
A
#
# COMPACT_ATOMS: atom_id res chain seq x y z
N MET A 1 -8.96 -0.61 -6.13
CA MET A 1 -8.44 -0.24 -4.78
C MET A 1 -9.50 0.60 -4.09
N VAL A 2 -9.68 0.46 -2.78
CA VAL A 2 -10.67 1.23 -2.00
C VAL A 2 -9.95 1.92 -0.87
N GLN A 3 -10.12 3.24 -0.75
CA GLN A 3 -9.45 4.02 0.28
C GLN A 3 -9.95 3.67 1.69
N ARG A 4 -9.03 3.51 2.65
CA ARG A 4 -9.33 3.51 4.08
C ARG A 4 -9.24 4.94 4.58
N LEU A 5 -10.30 5.41 5.23
CA LEU A 5 -10.32 6.74 5.80
C LEU A 5 -9.27 6.87 6.93
N PRO A 6 -8.78 8.09 7.23
CA PRO A 6 -7.79 8.30 8.30
C PRO A 6 -8.27 7.78 9.67
N ASP A 7 -9.52 8.03 10.04
CA ASP A 7 -10.17 7.54 11.27
C ASP A 7 -10.26 6.00 11.31
N GLN A 8 -10.67 5.38 10.20
CA GLN A 8 -10.71 3.92 10.04
C GLN A 8 -9.32 3.29 10.11
N THR A 9 -8.30 4.01 9.67
CA THR A 9 -6.90 3.58 9.77
C THR A 9 -6.43 3.65 11.22
N ARG A 10 -6.69 4.77 11.92
CA ARG A 10 -6.38 4.91 13.36
C ARG A 10 -7.03 3.79 14.17
N ALA A 11 -8.35 3.63 14.03
CA ALA A 11 -9.12 2.64 14.79
C ALA A 11 -8.59 1.21 14.56
N PHE A 12 -8.26 0.87 13.32
CA PHE A 12 -7.77 -0.47 12.97
C PHE A 12 -6.43 -0.80 13.65
N PHE A 13 -5.51 0.17 13.73
CA PHE A 13 -4.20 -0.06 14.34
C PHE A 13 -4.19 0.11 15.85
N LEU A 14 -5.03 0.99 16.40
CA LEU A 14 -5.31 1.03 17.86
C LEU A 14 -5.77 -0.35 18.36
N ALA A 15 -6.71 -0.99 17.64
CA ALA A 15 -7.17 -2.35 17.94
C ALA A 15 -6.08 -3.44 17.79
N ARG A 16 -4.89 -3.09 17.26
CA ARG A 16 -3.73 -3.97 17.09
C ARG A 16 -2.54 -3.56 17.97
N GLY A 17 -2.82 -2.79 19.03
CA GLY A 17 -1.82 -2.44 20.04
C GLY A 17 -0.85 -1.34 19.60
N PHE A 18 -1.27 -0.46 18.69
CA PHE A 18 -0.60 0.83 18.50
C PHE A 18 -0.99 1.80 19.61
N ASP A 19 -0.03 2.62 20.05
CA ASP A 19 -0.34 3.83 20.80
C ASP A 19 -1.06 4.87 19.90
N LYS A 20 -1.71 5.86 20.54
CA LYS A 20 -2.50 6.87 19.85
C LYS A 20 -1.66 7.66 18.86
N GLU A 21 -0.45 8.02 19.24
CA GLU A 21 0.46 8.84 18.45
C GLU A 21 0.94 8.09 17.19
N SER A 22 1.28 6.81 17.31
CA SER A 22 1.71 5.96 16.19
C SER A 22 0.56 5.68 15.23
N ALA A 23 -0.65 5.41 15.76
CA ALA A 23 -1.85 5.29 14.94
C ALA A 23 -2.18 6.62 14.24
N ASP A 24 -1.99 7.74 14.92
CA ASP A 24 -2.22 9.08 14.37
C ASP A 24 -1.26 9.43 13.23
N ILE A 25 0.03 9.11 13.39
CA ILE A 25 1.03 9.26 12.33
C ILE A 25 0.59 8.53 11.07
N LEU A 26 0.14 7.28 11.19
CA LEU A 26 -0.25 6.51 10.02
C LEU A 26 -1.53 7.04 9.37
N GLY A 27 -2.54 7.46 10.12
CA GLY A 27 -3.74 8.04 9.51
C GLY A 27 -3.46 9.41 8.85
N LYS A 28 -2.53 10.22 9.39
CA LYS A 28 -2.17 11.54 8.84
C LYS A 28 -1.13 11.53 7.74
N LYS A 29 -0.36 10.45 7.61
CA LYS A 29 0.75 10.37 6.64
C LYS A 29 0.70 9.11 5.78
N GLY A 30 -0.32 8.28 5.95
CA GLY A 30 -0.43 6.99 5.30
C GLY A 30 -1.01 7.09 3.90
N CYS A 31 -2.14 7.80 3.76
CA CYS A 31 -3.01 7.72 2.59
C CYS A 31 -3.19 6.25 2.18
N VAL A 32 -3.97 5.51 2.98
CA VAL A 32 -3.98 4.04 2.96
C VAL A 32 -5.12 3.54 2.09
N PHE A 33 -4.83 2.57 1.23
CA PHE A 33 -5.82 1.89 0.39
C PHE A 33 -5.86 0.40 0.69
N GLN A 34 -7.06 -0.16 0.70
CA GLN A 34 -7.28 -1.60 0.59
C GLN A 34 -7.16 -2.00 -0.87
N SER A 35 -6.19 -2.87 -1.13
CA SER A 35 -5.75 -3.21 -2.48
C SER A 35 -5.84 -4.72 -2.67
N ILE A 36 -6.67 -5.13 -3.63
CA ILE A 36 -6.80 -6.51 -4.07
C ILE A 36 -6.12 -6.61 -5.42
N MET A 37 -5.23 -7.59 -5.56
CA MET A 37 -4.61 -7.95 -6.83
C MET A 37 -5.00 -9.39 -7.13
N LYS A 38 -5.42 -9.64 -8.37
CA LYS A 38 -5.87 -10.95 -8.82
C LYS A 38 -5.35 -11.19 -10.24
N ASN A 39 -4.75 -12.34 -10.46
CA ASN A 39 -4.51 -12.82 -11.82
C ASN A 39 -5.83 -13.39 -12.35
N THR A 40 -6.39 -12.74 -13.37
CA THR A 40 -7.69 -13.09 -13.95
C THR A 40 -7.61 -14.21 -14.98
N ALA A 41 -6.42 -14.69 -15.33
CA ALA A 41 -6.26 -15.87 -16.16
C ALA A 41 -6.86 -17.10 -15.46
N GLU A 42 -7.29 -18.09 -16.25
CA GLU A 42 -7.75 -19.37 -15.71
C GLU A 42 -6.64 -20.08 -14.95
N LYS A 43 -6.99 -20.89 -13.96
CA LYS A 43 -6.02 -21.66 -13.15
C LYS A 43 -5.17 -22.64 -13.97
N SER A 44 -5.71 -23.10 -15.09
CA SER A 44 -5.05 -23.98 -16.06
C SER A 44 -4.07 -23.23 -16.97
N ALA A 45 -4.15 -21.90 -17.06
CA ALA A 45 -3.28 -21.10 -17.90
C ALA A 45 -1.92 -20.88 -17.24
N THR A 46 -0.85 -20.89 -18.03
CA THR A 46 0.52 -20.65 -17.58
C THR A 46 0.85 -19.15 -17.40
N SER A 47 -0.16 -18.31 -17.15
CA SER A 47 0.04 -16.87 -16.97
C SER A 47 0.60 -16.58 -15.59
N LEU A 48 1.76 -15.93 -15.55
CA LEU A 48 2.43 -15.47 -14.33
C LEU A 48 2.37 -13.95 -14.25
N ILE A 49 1.89 -13.43 -13.13
CA ILE A 49 1.93 -12.00 -12.82
C ILE A 49 2.89 -11.77 -11.65
N ASP A 50 3.89 -10.92 -11.88
CA ASP A 50 4.81 -10.46 -10.85
C ASP A 50 4.53 -9.01 -10.49
N ILE A 51 4.41 -8.74 -9.20
CA ILE A 51 4.27 -7.41 -8.63
C ILE A 51 5.52 -7.11 -7.80
N ASP A 52 6.13 -5.96 -8.04
CA ASP A 52 7.09 -5.32 -7.13
C ASP A 52 6.66 -3.87 -6.90
N LEU A 53 6.14 -3.60 -5.70
CA LEU A 53 5.70 -2.28 -5.29
C LEU A 53 6.83 -1.23 -5.30
N LYS A 54 8.10 -1.64 -5.29
CA LYS A 54 9.24 -0.72 -5.45
C LYS A 54 9.32 -0.10 -6.84
N LEU A 55 8.63 -0.65 -7.84
CA LEU A 55 8.58 -0.09 -9.19
C LEU A 55 7.46 0.94 -9.35
N TRP A 56 6.52 0.99 -8.40
CA TRP A 56 5.41 1.93 -8.47
C TRP A 56 5.87 3.34 -8.13
N ARG A 57 5.29 4.33 -8.82
CA ARG A 57 5.68 5.73 -8.68
C ARG A 57 4.47 6.62 -8.53
N MET A 58 4.61 7.68 -7.74
CA MET A 58 3.60 8.71 -7.57
C MET A 58 4.13 10.01 -8.15
N SER A 59 3.28 10.75 -8.84
CA SER A 59 3.54 12.10 -9.29
C SER A 59 2.50 13.04 -8.67
N GLN A 60 2.94 14.08 -7.98
CA GLN A 60 2.08 15.16 -7.50
C GLN A 60 2.28 16.39 -8.37
N PRO A 61 1.25 17.25 -8.54
CA PRO A 61 1.42 18.52 -9.24
C PRO A 61 2.61 19.30 -8.69
N ASN A 62 3.49 19.77 -9.58
CA ASN A 62 4.68 20.57 -9.26
C ASN A 62 5.69 19.89 -8.31
N SER A 63 5.67 18.57 -8.21
CA SER A 63 6.63 17.80 -7.39
C SER A 63 7.37 16.78 -8.25
N SER A 64 8.53 16.32 -7.76
CA SER A 64 9.24 15.21 -8.40
C SER A 64 8.46 13.90 -8.22
N THR A 65 8.59 13.01 -9.21
CA THR A 65 8.08 11.65 -9.13
C THR A 65 8.83 10.88 -8.05
N THR A 66 8.11 10.23 -7.13
CA THR A 66 8.69 9.47 -6.00
C THR A 66 8.15 8.06 -5.95
N GLY A 67 8.81 7.17 -5.19
CA GLY A 67 8.27 5.83 -4.91
C GLY A 67 7.14 5.86 -3.88
N ILE A 68 6.24 4.87 -3.93
CA ILE A 68 5.21 4.72 -2.88
C ILE A 68 5.86 4.38 -1.53
N ARG A 69 5.12 4.60 -0.44
CA ARG A 69 5.60 4.27 0.91
C ARG A 69 5.38 2.78 1.20
N LEU A 70 6.46 2.03 1.42
CA LEU A 70 6.38 0.58 1.63
C LEU A 70 6.15 0.22 3.11
N SER A 71 5.64 -0.98 3.35
CA SER A 71 5.47 -1.51 4.71
C SER A 71 6.79 -1.58 5.47
N SER A 72 7.90 -1.86 4.79
CA SER A 72 9.26 -1.84 5.37
C SER A 72 9.67 -0.46 5.88
N ASP A 73 9.25 0.62 5.22
CA ASP A 73 9.60 1.98 5.62
C ASP A 73 8.84 2.40 6.88
N TRP A 74 7.60 1.93 7.02
CA TRP A 74 6.82 2.07 8.24
C TRP A 74 7.36 1.22 9.39
N LEU A 75 7.74 -0.03 9.13
CA LEU A 75 8.31 -0.91 10.16
C LEU A 75 9.56 -0.33 10.80
N LYS A 76 10.45 0.29 10.01
CA LYS A 76 11.62 1.02 10.53
C LYS A 76 11.20 2.14 11.50
N LEU A 77 10.17 2.92 11.14
CA LEU A 77 9.63 3.97 12.00
C LEU A 77 9.05 3.39 13.30
N TRP A 78 8.28 2.30 13.21
CA TRP A 78 7.67 1.66 14.38
C TRP A 78 8.71 1.07 15.34
N GLN A 79 9.78 0.49 14.80
CA GLN A 79 10.92 0.03 15.59
C GLN A 79 11.61 1.18 16.32
N HIS A 80 11.87 2.29 15.62
CA HIS A 80 12.45 3.48 16.24
C HIS A 80 11.55 4.07 17.34
N ARG A 81 10.23 3.98 17.18
CA ARG A 81 9.24 4.42 18.17
C ARG A 81 9.01 3.41 19.31
N GLY A 82 9.69 2.27 19.31
CA GLY A 82 9.56 1.26 20.36
C GLY A 82 8.22 0.50 20.35
N LEU A 83 7.54 0.45 19.20
CA LEU A 83 6.27 -0.26 19.09
C LEU A 83 6.45 -1.76 19.42
N GLY A 84 5.54 -2.35 20.19
CA GLY A 84 5.62 -3.76 20.59
C GLY A 84 5.72 -4.73 19.40
N LYS A 85 6.47 -5.84 19.56
CA LYS A 85 6.70 -6.84 18.50
C LYS A 85 5.40 -7.39 17.90
N SER A 86 4.41 -7.70 18.75
CA SER A 86 3.10 -8.19 18.29
C SER A 86 2.39 -7.18 17.38
N SER A 87 2.43 -5.89 17.75
CA SER A 87 1.85 -4.81 16.95
C SER A 87 2.59 -4.62 15.62
N GLN A 88 3.92 -4.73 15.61
CA GLN A 88 4.73 -4.71 14.37
C GLN A 88 4.39 -5.88 13.44
N ILE A 89 4.20 -7.09 13.99
CA ILE A 89 3.78 -8.28 13.24
C ILE A 89 2.40 -8.06 12.64
N ALA A 90 1.42 -7.63 13.46
CA ALA A 90 0.07 -7.31 12.99
C ALA A 90 0.07 -6.23 11.89
N PHE A 91 0.93 -5.22 12.01
CA PHE A 91 1.13 -4.21 10.97
C PHE A 91 1.64 -4.82 9.67
N LYS A 92 2.71 -5.62 9.73
CA LYS A 92 3.30 -6.27 8.56
C LYS A 92 2.27 -7.12 7.81
N TRP A 93 1.49 -7.93 8.53
CA TRP A 93 0.46 -8.80 7.93
C TRP A 93 -0.77 -8.06 7.40
N SER A 94 -0.99 -6.80 7.82
CA SER A 94 -2.08 -5.99 7.31
C SER A 94 -1.76 -5.33 5.96
N PHE A 95 -0.48 -5.21 5.61
CA PHE A 95 -0.02 -4.60 4.37
C PHE A 95 0.16 -5.62 3.26
N PHE A 96 -0.06 -5.18 2.02
CA PHE A 96 0.24 -5.97 0.85
C PHE A 96 1.76 -6.22 0.76
N PRO A 97 2.21 -7.45 0.44
CA PRO A 97 3.64 -7.75 0.31
C PRO A 97 4.32 -6.87 -0.73
N THR A 98 5.57 -6.45 -0.47
CA THR A 98 6.32 -5.63 -1.43
C THR A 98 6.52 -6.34 -2.76
N VAL A 99 6.78 -7.65 -2.71
CA VAL A 99 6.92 -8.52 -3.89
C VAL A 99 5.92 -9.65 -3.77
N GLN A 100 5.20 -9.92 -4.86
CA GLN A 100 4.22 -11.02 -4.93
C GLN A 100 4.22 -11.62 -6.32
N HIS A 101 4.12 -12.96 -6.37
CA HIS A 101 3.97 -13.74 -7.59
C HIS A 101 2.57 -14.36 -7.59
N PHE A 102 1.92 -14.36 -8.75
CA PHE A 102 0.56 -14.87 -8.94
C PHE A 102 0.51 -15.82 -10.14
N GLN A 103 0.05 -17.06 -9.90
CA GLN A 103 -0.39 -17.96 -10.96
C GLN A 103 -1.82 -17.64 -11.39
N GLY A 104 -2.31 -18.27 -12.47
CA GLY A 104 -3.68 -18.12 -12.92
C GLY A 104 -4.69 -18.35 -11.78
N GLY A 105 -5.61 -17.40 -11.58
CA GLY A 105 -6.63 -17.45 -10.54
C GLY A 105 -6.18 -17.07 -9.13
N ASP A 106 -4.88 -16.89 -8.88
CA ASP A 106 -4.40 -16.42 -7.58
C ASP A 106 -4.84 -15.00 -7.29
N TYR A 107 -5.03 -14.70 -6.00
CA TYR A 107 -5.29 -13.34 -5.54
C TYR A 107 -4.67 -13.12 -4.15
N ASN A 108 -4.43 -11.86 -3.83
CA ASN A 108 -4.02 -11.45 -2.50
C ASN A 108 -4.63 -10.07 -2.19
N TRP A 109 -4.80 -9.81 -0.91
CA TRP A 109 -5.40 -8.59 -0.39
C TRP A 109 -4.56 -8.05 0.77
N GLY A 110 -4.30 -6.75 0.74
CA GLY A 110 -3.67 -6.06 1.85
C GLY A 110 -3.76 -4.55 1.68
N MET A 111 -3.15 -3.82 2.61
CA MET A 111 -3.05 -2.38 2.53
C MET A 111 -1.85 -1.93 1.69
N THR A 112 -2.03 -0.92 0.85
CA THR A 112 -0.95 -0.11 0.27
C THR A 112 -1.00 1.29 0.88
N SER A 113 0.14 1.98 0.92
CA SER A 113 0.22 3.37 1.42
C SER A 113 1.06 4.23 0.50
N TYR A 114 0.70 5.51 0.45
CA TYR A 114 1.30 6.46 -0.48
C TYR A 114 2.15 7.52 0.24
N GLY A 115 2.12 7.57 1.58
CA GLY A 115 3.02 8.45 2.31
C GLY A 115 2.63 9.94 2.23
N LEU A 116 1.39 10.22 1.83
CA LEU A 116 0.87 11.57 1.59
C LEU A 116 -0.10 12.00 2.69
N PRO A 117 -0.24 13.31 2.94
CA PRO A 117 -1.22 13.81 3.89
C PRO A 117 -2.66 13.70 3.34
N PRO A 118 -3.68 13.73 4.23
CA PRO A 118 -5.08 13.87 3.87
C PRO A 118 -5.32 15.00 2.85
N GLY A 119 -6.19 14.77 1.87
CA GLY A 119 -6.53 15.72 0.81
C GLY A 119 -5.47 15.90 -0.29
N ALA A 120 -4.29 15.27 -0.18
CA ALA A 120 -3.31 15.30 -1.26
C ALA A 120 -3.82 14.57 -2.50
N SER A 121 -3.49 15.09 -3.69
CA SER A 121 -3.78 14.43 -4.97
C SER A 121 -2.49 14.00 -5.67
N PHE A 122 -2.55 12.88 -6.39
CA PHE A 122 -1.42 12.32 -7.14
C PHE A 122 -1.88 11.40 -8.28
N ASP A 123 -1.04 11.27 -9.29
CA ASP A 123 -1.14 10.21 -10.30
C ASP A 123 -0.28 9.03 -9.84
N LEU A 124 -0.79 7.81 -10.00
CA LEU A 124 -0.07 6.58 -9.66
C LEU A 124 0.32 5.82 -10.92
N THR A 125 1.62 5.69 -11.15
CA THR A 125 2.18 4.75 -12.12
C THR A 125 2.29 3.37 -11.48
N VAL A 126 1.50 2.43 -11.98
CA VAL A 126 1.48 1.02 -11.58
C VAL A 126 2.33 0.23 -12.57
N VAL A 127 3.21 -0.61 -12.05
CA VAL A 127 4.07 -1.49 -12.84
C VAL A 127 3.89 -2.93 -12.38
N TRP A 128 3.71 -3.85 -13.32
CA TRP A 128 3.72 -5.29 -13.09
C TRP A 128 4.46 -5.99 -14.23
N LYS A 129 4.77 -7.27 -14.07
CA LYS A 129 5.23 -8.10 -15.18
C LYS A 129 4.22 -9.19 -15.45
N GLU A 130 3.96 -9.46 -16.72
CA GLU A 130 3.20 -10.61 -17.19
C GLU A 130 4.11 -11.51 -18.00
N ASN A 131 4.31 -12.75 -17.55
CA ASN A 131 5.25 -13.71 -18.16
C ASN A 131 6.64 -13.10 -18.39
N GLY A 132 7.11 -12.30 -17.42
CA GLY A 132 8.39 -11.59 -17.47
C GLY A 132 8.39 -10.28 -18.27
N GLN A 133 7.35 -9.98 -19.06
CA GLN A 133 7.23 -8.74 -19.82
C GLN A 133 6.68 -7.62 -18.94
N PRO A 134 7.35 -6.45 -18.85
CA PRO A 134 6.86 -5.34 -18.04
C PRO A 134 5.65 -4.66 -18.68
N HIS A 135 4.64 -4.39 -17.85
CA HIS A 135 3.48 -3.57 -18.19
C HIS A 135 3.42 -2.37 -17.25
N THR A 136 2.92 -1.25 -17.75
CA THR A 136 2.82 0.00 -17.01
C THR A 136 1.49 0.67 -17.31
N GLU A 137 0.79 1.10 -16.27
CA GLU A 137 -0.45 1.87 -16.37
C GLU A 137 -0.39 3.08 -15.45
N ILE A 138 -1.07 4.15 -15.85
CA ILE A 138 -1.21 5.36 -15.02
C ILE A 138 -2.66 5.44 -14.54
N LEU A 139 -2.82 5.56 -13.23
CA LEU A 139 -4.09 5.87 -12.59
C LEU A 139 -4.08 7.36 -12.21
N PRO A 140 -4.74 8.23 -12.99
CA PRO A 140 -4.68 9.67 -12.78
C PRO A 140 -5.60 10.12 -11.64
N GLY A 141 -5.24 11.24 -11.01
CA GLY A 141 -6.13 11.99 -10.12
C GLY A 141 -6.58 11.24 -8.87
N ILE A 142 -5.75 10.37 -8.30
CA ILE A 142 -6.05 9.74 -7.02
C ILE A 142 -5.98 10.80 -5.92
N GLU A 143 -7.04 10.90 -5.11
CA GLU A 143 -7.10 11.80 -3.96
C GLU A 143 -7.06 11.02 -2.64
N CYS A 144 -6.22 11.47 -1.71
CA CYS A 144 -6.18 11.01 -0.34
C CYS A 144 -7.39 11.55 0.44
N ALA A 145 -8.06 10.70 1.19
CA ALA A 145 -9.24 11.05 1.96
C ALA A 145 -8.92 12.16 2.98
N GLN A 146 -9.87 13.07 3.15
CA GLN A 146 -9.81 14.11 4.17
C GLN A 146 -9.77 13.52 5.58
N ASP A 147 -9.10 14.20 6.50
CA ASP A 147 -9.13 13.87 7.92
C ASP A 147 -10.39 14.52 8.51
N ARG A 148 -11.30 13.71 9.04
CA ARG A 148 -12.57 14.16 9.62
C ARG A 148 -12.66 13.72 11.07
#